data_AF-A0A7M1KQM7-F1
#
_entry.id   AF-A0A7M1KQM7-F1
#
_cell.length_a   1.000
_cell.length_b   1.000
_cell.length_c   1.000
_cell.angle_alpha   90.00
_cell.angle_beta   90.00
_cell.angle_gamma   90.00
#
_symmetry.space_group_name_H-M   'P 1'
#
loop_
_entity.id
_entity.type
_entity.pdbx_description
1 polymer ?
#
loop_
_entity_poly.entity_id
_entity_poly.type
_entity_poly.pdbx_seq_one_letter_code
_entity_poly.pdbx_strand_id
1 'polypeptide(L)'
;MEARVGDLAERSLDLDQQVARIENANSAAEELPADLQLLKEARQRVDIVVKGADSDKAAIEAAKKRIEELEVTISKAAEDARNVTELCEQAYASATSTGLAAAFTERSRALDFSMWGWVFGLVVALGAGSFFGSIQVERLGKMIGDSSASGFSITVNLVLAVLSVGAPVWFAWLSTKQIGQRFRLSEDYAFKASISRAYEGYRREAAKIDPDLEKQLLKSALSRFDEQPLRLVETDSFGSPWHEFLSSGIIKDAAKSVPGFMQKVTDLAASSLERKGKIEPPKVASNDPSPVEEAKA
;
A
#
# COMPACT_ATOMS: atom_id res chain seq x y z
N MET A 1 -20.85 -121.76 72.82
CA MET A 1 -20.93 -121.52 71.37
C MET A 1 -21.10 -120.02 71.08
N GLU A 2 -21.98 -119.32 71.80
CA GLU A 2 -22.30 -117.89 71.56
C GLU A 2 -21.12 -116.91 71.73
N ALA A 3 -20.26 -117.06 72.75
CA ALA A 3 -19.14 -116.14 72.96
C ALA A 3 -18.07 -116.16 71.84
N ARG A 4 -17.88 -117.30 71.16
CA ARG A 4 -16.99 -117.39 69.99
C ARG A 4 -17.62 -116.81 68.74
N VAL A 5 -18.95 -116.74 68.66
CA VAL A 5 -19.68 -116.15 67.54
C VAL A 5 -19.67 -114.62 67.62
N GLY A 6 -19.75 -114.05 68.83
CA GLY A 6 -19.61 -112.60 69.05
C GLY A 6 -18.21 -112.05 68.71
N ASP A 7 -17.15 -112.73 69.17
CA ASP A 7 -15.75 -112.38 68.84
C ASP A 7 -15.45 -112.50 67.34
N LEU A 8 -16.01 -113.53 66.67
CA LEU A 8 -15.90 -113.66 65.22
C LEU A 8 -16.66 -112.56 64.46
N ALA A 9 -17.79 -112.10 64.97
CA ALA A 9 -18.58 -111.01 64.37
C ALA A 9 -17.89 -109.64 64.50
N GLU A 10 -17.26 -109.36 65.64
CA GLU A 10 -16.49 -108.12 65.85
C GLU A 10 -15.24 -108.09 64.95
N ARG A 11 -14.53 -109.23 64.87
CA ARG A 11 -13.38 -109.37 63.98
C ARG A 11 -13.75 -109.33 62.49
N SER A 12 -14.92 -109.83 62.09
CA SER A 12 -15.38 -109.70 60.70
C SER A 12 -15.69 -108.24 60.34
N LEU A 13 -16.20 -107.46 61.29
CA LEU A 13 -16.54 -106.05 61.09
C LEU A 13 -15.29 -105.16 60.95
N ASP A 14 -14.24 -105.44 61.75
CA ASP A 14 -12.92 -104.81 61.61
C ASP A 14 -12.22 -105.21 60.29
N LEU A 15 -12.35 -106.48 59.88
CA LEU A 15 -11.90 -106.95 58.58
C LEU A 15 -12.62 -106.27 57.41
N ASP A 16 -13.95 -106.11 57.47
CA ASP A 16 -14.71 -105.38 56.46
C ASP A 16 -14.27 -103.91 56.35
N GLN A 17 -13.99 -103.25 57.48
CA GLN A 17 -13.44 -101.89 57.46
C GLN A 17 -12.03 -101.81 56.86
N GLN A 18 -11.17 -102.78 57.16
CA GLN A 18 -9.83 -102.86 56.58
C GLN A 18 -9.89 -103.15 55.08
N VAL A 19 -10.76 -104.07 54.65
CA VAL A 19 -11.00 -104.36 53.22
C VAL A 19 -11.54 -103.12 52.51
N ALA A 20 -12.52 -102.42 53.08
CA ALA A 20 -13.03 -101.17 52.50
C ALA A 20 -11.96 -100.07 52.39
N ARG A 21 -11.03 -99.99 53.36
CA ARG A 21 -9.88 -99.07 53.26
C ARG A 21 -8.89 -99.48 52.17
N ILE A 22 -8.64 -100.78 52.01
CA ILE A 22 -7.75 -101.31 50.98
C ILE A 22 -8.37 -101.12 49.60
N GLU A 23 -9.67 -101.38 49.44
CA GLU A 23 -10.40 -101.15 48.19
C GLU A 23 -10.41 -99.67 47.82
N ASN A 24 -10.69 -98.77 48.77
CA ASN A 24 -10.61 -97.33 48.53
C ASN A 24 -9.19 -96.86 48.18
N ALA A 25 -8.17 -97.39 48.86
CA ALA A 25 -6.77 -97.09 48.57
C ALA A 25 -6.35 -97.66 47.20
N ASN A 26 -6.87 -98.82 46.81
CA ASN A 26 -6.60 -99.44 45.51
C ASN A 26 -7.29 -98.65 44.39
N SER A 27 -8.55 -98.26 44.55
CA SER A 27 -9.25 -97.38 43.61
C SER A 27 -8.56 -96.02 43.46
N ALA A 28 -8.14 -95.40 44.56
CA ALA A 28 -7.38 -94.15 44.51
C ALA A 28 -6.01 -94.34 43.84
N ALA A 29 -5.35 -95.48 44.02
CA ALA A 29 -4.09 -95.81 43.36
C ALA A 29 -4.27 -96.10 41.86
N GLU A 30 -5.42 -96.63 41.43
CA GLU A 30 -5.79 -96.81 40.02
C GLU A 30 -6.09 -95.48 39.31
N GLU A 31 -6.69 -94.51 40.00
CA GLU A 31 -7.00 -93.18 39.46
C GLU A 31 -5.80 -92.22 39.48
N LEU A 32 -4.85 -92.40 40.41
CA LEU A 32 -3.67 -91.54 40.59
C LEU A 32 -2.86 -91.28 39.30
N PRO A 33 -2.59 -92.27 38.42
CA PRO A 33 -1.85 -92.02 37.18
C PRO A 33 -2.59 -91.09 36.21
N ALA A 34 -3.93 -91.19 36.13
CA ALA A 34 -4.75 -90.33 35.29
C ALA A 34 -4.77 -88.89 35.82
N ASP A 35 -4.89 -88.72 37.14
CA ASP A 35 -4.81 -87.41 37.79
C ASP A 35 -3.43 -86.76 37.61
N LEU A 36 -2.34 -87.54 37.77
CA LEU A 36 -0.98 -87.05 37.52
C LEU A 36 -0.78 -86.62 36.05
N GLN A 37 -1.38 -87.33 35.10
CA GLN A 37 -1.37 -86.98 33.69
C GLN A 37 -2.10 -85.65 33.46
N LEU A 38 -3.31 -85.49 34.01
CA LEU A 38 -4.10 -84.26 33.94
C LEU A 38 -3.37 -83.07 34.57
N LEU A 39 -2.73 -83.27 35.72
CA LEU A 39 -1.98 -82.22 36.42
C LEU A 39 -0.74 -81.79 35.62
N LYS A 40 -0.09 -82.74 34.93
CA LYS A 40 1.02 -82.47 34.01
C LYS A 40 0.55 -81.68 32.79
N GLU A 41 -0.57 -82.04 32.18
CA GLU A 41 -1.17 -81.31 31.07
C GLU A 41 -1.63 -79.90 31.47
N ALA A 42 -2.29 -79.76 32.63
CA ALA A 42 -2.68 -78.47 33.18
C ALA A 42 -1.45 -77.58 33.41
N ARG A 43 -0.36 -78.15 33.97
CA ARG A 43 0.91 -77.42 34.17
C ARG A 43 1.54 -76.99 32.84
N GLN A 44 1.49 -77.83 31.80
CA GLN A 44 1.96 -77.45 30.47
C GLN A 44 1.12 -76.32 29.87
N ARG A 45 -0.22 -76.34 30.03
CA ARG A 45 -1.09 -75.25 29.58
C ARG A 45 -0.77 -73.95 30.31
N VAL A 46 -0.56 -74.00 31.63
CA VAL A 46 -0.15 -72.83 32.42
C VAL A 46 1.19 -72.29 31.90
N ASP A 47 2.17 -73.14 31.62
CA ASP A 47 3.48 -72.71 31.09
C ASP A 47 3.35 -72.01 29.72
N ILE A 48 2.48 -72.51 28.84
CA ILE A 48 2.19 -71.87 27.54
C ILE A 48 1.53 -70.50 27.76
N VAL A 49 0.55 -70.41 28.65
CA VAL A 49 -0.16 -69.15 28.94
C VAL A 49 0.79 -68.12 29.56
N VAL A 50 1.67 -68.53 30.48
CA VAL A 50 2.67 -67.65 31.08
C VAL A 50 3.65 -67.12 30.03
N LYS A 51 4.16 -67.99 29.15
CA LYS A 51 5.02 -67.57 28.03
C LYS A 51 4.31 -66.60 27.07
N GLY A 52 3.03 -66.83 26.79
CA GLY A 52 2.20 -65.92 26.01
C GLY A 52 2.06 -64.56 26.69
N ALA A 53 1.75 -64.55 27.99
CA ALA A 53 1.61 -63.34 28.78
C ALA A 53 2.91 -62.53 28.88
N ASP A 54 4.07 -63.18 28.99
CA ASP A 54 5.39 -62.52 28.98
C ASP A 54 5.66 -61.86 27.62
N SER A 55 5.33 -62.54 26.53
CA SER A 55 5.45 -62.00 25.17
C SER A 55 4.51 -60.80 24.95
N ASP A 56 3.25 -60.91 25.38
CA ASP A 56 2.27 -59.83 25.26
C ASP A 56 2.68 -58.61 26.10
N LYS A 57 3.20 -58.84 27.31
CA LYS A 57 3.74 -57.77 28.16
C LYS A 57 4.88 -57.03 27.46
N ALA A 58 5.83 -57.75 26.85
CA ALA A 58 6.91 -57.13 26.09
C ALA A 58 6.38 -56.33 24.88
N ALA A 59 5.37 -56.83 24.18
CA ALA A 59 4.74 -56.12 23.08
C ALA A 59 4.02 -54.84 23.55
N ILE A 60 3.34 -54.89 24.70
CA ILE A 60 2.66 -53.74 25.31
C ILE A 60 3.67 -52.68 25.75
N GLU A 61 4.79 -53.06 26.40
CA GLU A 61 5.84 -52.11 26.78
C GLU A 61 6.48 -51.44 25.55
N ALA A 62 6.72 -52.21 24.48
CA ALA A 62 7.23 -51.66 23.22
C ALA A 62 6.21 -50.75 22.51
N ALA A 63 4.91 -51.05 22.61
CA ALA A 63 3.84 -50.19 22.08
C ALA A 63 3.74 -48.90 22.90
N LYS A 64 3.80 -48.98 24.22
CA LYS A 64 3.76 -47.82 25.11
C LYS A 64 4.91 -46.86 24.83
N LYS A 65 6.14 -47.38 24.71
CA LYS A 65 7.31 -46.56 24.36
C LYS A 65 7.15 -45.85 23.01
N ARG A 66 6.59 -46.54 22.01
CA ARG A 66 6.28 -45.93 20.71
C ARG A 66 5.23 -44.84 20.80
N ILE A 67 4.20 -45.02 21.63
CA ILE A 67 3.17 -44.00 21.86
C ILE A 67 3.77 -42.76 22.52
N GLU A 68 4.62 -42.93 23.54
CA GLU A 68 5.32 -41.82 24.20
C GLU A 68 6.22 -41.05 23.22
N GLU A 69 6.97 -41.74 22.36
CA GLU A 69 7.77 -41.12 21.29
C GLU A 69 6.90 -40.38 20.26
N LEU A 70 5.74 -40.95 19.90
CA LEU A 70 4.80 -40.34 18.97
C LEU A 70 4.15 -39.09 19.59
N GLU A 71 3.80 -39.12 20.87
CA GLU A 71 3.22 -38.00 21.60
C GLU A 71 4.18 -36.79 21.61
N VAL A 72 5.47 -37.04 21.87
CA VAL A 72 6.52 -36.01 21.79
C VAL A 72 6.66 -35.46 20.36
N THR A 73 6.57 -36.33 19.35
CA THR A 73 6.69 -35.91 17.95
C THR A 73 5.49 -35.06 17.52
N ILE A 74 4.28 -35.46 17.92
CA ILE A 74 3.03 -34.74 17.64
C ILE A 74 3.02 -33.39 18.36
N SER A 75 3.44 -33.35 19.63
CA SER A 75 3.50 -32.08 20.39
C SER A 75 4.48 -31.11 19.73
N LYS A 76 5.65 -31.59 19.31
CA LYS A 76 6.65 -30.78 18.61
C LYS A 76 6.15 -30.32 17.23
N ALA A 77 5.53 -31.20 16.45
CA ALA A 77 4.95 -30.83 15.16
C ALA A 77 3.83 -29.79 15.31
N ALA A 78 3.02 -29.87 16.37
CA ALA A 78 1.99 -28.89 16.67
C ALA A 78 2.58 -27.52 17.06
N GLU A 79 3.68 -27.51 17.81
CA GLU A 79 4.42 -26.29 18.15
C GLU A 79 5.05 -25.65 16.91
N ASP A 80 5.72 -26.44 16.07
CA ASP A 80 6.30 -25.99 14.81
C ASP A 80 5.23 -25.42 13.86
N ALA A 81 4.06 -26.07 13.75
CA ALA A 81 2.95 -25.60 12.94
C ALA A 81 2.40 -24.24 13.42
N ARG A 82 2.31 -24.04 14.75
CA ARG A 82 1.89 -22.74 15.34
C ARG A 82 2.91 -21.66 15.02
N ASN A 83 4.20 -21.94 15.20
CA ASN A 83 5.27 -21.01 14.91
C ASN A 83 5.29 -20.61 13.42
N VAL A 84 5.12 -21.57 12.51
CA VAL A 84 5.03 -21.30 11.07
C VAL A 84 3.80 -20.45 10.73
N THR A 85 2.65 -20.71 11.36
CA THR A 85 1.43 -19.92 11.14
C THR A 85 1.63 -18.46 11.56
N GLU A 86 2.22 -18.24 12.74
CA GLU A 86 2.52 -16.89 13.25
C GLU A 86 3.54 -16.16 12.35
N LEU A 87 4.59 -16.85 11.91
CA LEU A 87 5.58 -16.30 10.97
C LEU A 87 4.95 -15.92 9.63
N CYS A 88 4.04 -16.75 9.11
CA CYS A 88 3.30 -16.47 7.89
C CYS A 88 2.43 -15.21 8.04
N GLU A 89 1.67 -15.07 9.12
CA GLU A 89 0.85 -13.87 9.36
C GLU A 89 1.71 -12.60 9.47
N GLN A 90 2.83 -12.66 10.18
CA GLN A 90 3.78 -11.56 10.27
C GLN A 90 4.40 -11.22 8.91
N ALA A 91 4.79 -12.23 8.12
CA ALA A 91 5.36 -12.05 6.80
C ALA A 91 4.36 -11.46 5.81
N TYR A 92 3.09 -11.90 5.82
CA TYR A 92 2.04 -11.36 4.96
C TYR A 92 1.73 -9.90 5.26
N ALA A 93 1.60 -9.55 6.54
CA ALA A 93 1.39 -8.16 6.95
C ALA A 93 2.60 -7.29 6.56
N SER A 94 3.82 -7.77 6.85
CA SER A 94 5.04 -7.09 6.44
C SER A 94 5.14 -6.91 4.93
N ALA A 95 4.83 -7.94 4.14
CA ALA A 95 4.85 -7.88 2.68
C ALA A 95 3.82 -6.91 2.12
N THR A 96 2.65 -6.80 2.75
CA THR A 96 1.60 -5.85 2.33
C THR A 96 2.04 -4.41 2.55
N SER A 97 2.59 -4.10 3.73
CA SER A 97 3.09 -2.77 4.05
C SER A 97 4.26 -2.34 3.16
N THR A 98 5.19 -3.26 2.86
CA THR A 98 6.35 -3.00 1.99
C THR A 98 5.93 -2.90 0.54
N GLY A 99 4.96 -3.71 0.09
CA GLY A 99 4.37 -3.63 -1.24
C GLY A 99 3.68 -2.29 -1.48
N LEU A 100 2.84 -1.83 -0.54
CA LEU A 100 2.21 -0.51 -0.58
C LEU A 100 3.26 0.61 -0.60
N ALA A 101 4.27 0.53 0.27
CA ALA A 101 5.36 1.50 0.28
C ALA A 101 6.12 1.55 -1.05
N ALA A 102 6.37 0.39 -1.66
CA ALA A 102 7.04 0.31 -2.96
C ALA A 102 6.20 0.98 -4.05
N ALA A 103 4.90 0.69 -4.12
CA ALA A 103 3.99 1.28 -5.09
C ALA A 103 3.92 2.82 -4.97
N PHE A 104 3.80 3.34 -3.74
CA PHE A 104 3.81 4.79 -3.51
C PHE A 104 5.16 5.44 -3.84
N THR A 105 6.27 4.77 -3.52
CA THR A 105 7.62 5.26 -3.85
C THR A 105 7.82 5.31 -5.36
N GLU A 106 7.39 4.29 -6.09
CA GLU A 106 7.48 4.25 -7.55
C GLU A 106 6.66 5.37 -8.18
N ARG A 107 5.44 5.62 -7.67
CA ARG A 107 4.61 6.73 -8.13
C ARG A 107 5.25 8.08 -7.85
N SER A 108 5.74 8.31 -6.62
CA SER A 108 6.44 9.52 -6.22
C SER A 108 7.64 9.81 -7.14
N ARG A 109 8.51 8.81 -7.36
CA ARG A 109 9.70 8.92 -8.21
C ARG A 109 9.36 9.20 -9.67
N ALA A 110 8.32 8.57 -10.21
CA ALA A 110 7.86 8.83 -11.57
C ALA A 110 7.40 10.28 -11.74
N LEU A 111 6.72 10.84 -10.74
CA LEU A 111 6.30 12.24 -10.74
C LEU A 111 7.48 13.19 -10.62
N ASP A 112 8.46 12.90 -9.76
CA ASP A 112 9.69 13.70 -9.62
C ASP A 112 10.52 13.73 -10.91
N PHE A 113 10.66 12.58 -11.57
CA PHE A 113 11.34 12.52 -12.86
C PHE A 113 10.61 13.34 -13.92
N SER A 114 9.27 13.22 -13.97
CA SER A 114 8.45 13.99 -14.90
C SER A 114 8.45 15.49 -14.56
N MET A 115 8.61 15.86 -13.30
CA MET A 115 8.76 17.24 -12.83
C MET A 115 10.06 17.86 -13.39
N TRP A 116 11.17 17.14 -13.37
CA TRP A 116 12.45 17.59 -13.93
C TRP A 116 12.38 17.93 -15.43
N GLY A 117 11.55 17.23 -16.20
CA GLY A 117 11.28 17.58 -17.60
C GLY A 117 10.66 18.99 -17.75
N TRP A 118 9.75 19.37 -16.86
CA TRP A 118 9.19 20.73 -16.83
C TRP A 118 10.17 21.77 -16.31
N VAL A 119 11.06 21.42 -15.36
CA VAL A 119 12.15 22.32 -14.94
C VAL A 119 13.02 22.68 -16.14
N PHE A 120 13.45 21.67 -16.90
CA PHE A 120 14.26 21.90 -18.09
C PHE A 120 13.51 22.73 -19.13
N GLY A 121 12.24 22.42 -19.39
CA GLY A 121 11.39 23.22 -20.26
C GLY A 121 11.27 24.68 -19.83
N LEU A 122 11.11 24.94 -18.52
CA LEU A 122 11.06 26.29 -17.96
C LEU A 122 12.37 27.04 -18.18
N VAL A 123 13.52 26.41 -17.93
CA VAL A 123 14.84 27.01 -18.15
C VAL A 123 15.03 27.40 -19.62
N VAL A 124 14.66 26.50 -20.55
CA VAL A 124 14.71 26.76 -21.99
C VAL A 124 13.77 27.91 -22.38
N ALA A 125 12.55 27.94 -21.84
CA ALA A 125 11.59 29.00 -22.13
C ALA A 125 12.04 30.38 -21.61
N LEU A 126 12.64 30.43 -20.42
CA LEU A 126 13.24 31.67 -19.88
C LEU A 126 14.42 32.14 -20.75
N GLY A 127 15.28 31.22 -21.19
CA GLY A 127 16.38 31.52 -22.12
C GLY A 127 15.88 32.06 -23.45
N ALA A 128 14.88 31.40 -24.05
CA ALA A 128 14.26 31.85 -25.30
C ALA A 128 13.57 33.21 -25.14
N GLY A 129 12.81 33.41 -24.06
CA GLY A 129 12.17 34.68 -23.73
C GLY A 129 13.18 35.81 -23.56
N SER A 130 14.32 35.55 -22.91
CA SER A 130 15.42 36.50 -22.77
C SER A 130 16.06 36.84 -24.12
N PHE A 131 16.33 35.83 -24.95
CA PHE A 131 16.91 36.01 -26.28
C PHE A 131 15.99 36.83 -27.21
N PHE A 132 14.74 36.39 -27.41
CA PHE A 132 13.77 37.11 -28.24
C PHE A 132 13.41 38.48 -27.66
N GLY A 133 13.32 38.60 -26.33
CA GLY A 133 13.08 39.85 -25.64
C GLY A 133 14.18 40.87 -25.90
N SER A 134 15.44 40.48 -25.78
CA SER A 134 16.58 41.39 -26.02
C SER A 134 16.60 41.94 -27.45
N ILE A 135 16.41 41.08 -28.45
CA ILE A 135 16.34 41.46 -29.87
C ILE A 135 15.21 42.46 -30.10
N GLN A 136 14.05 42.21 -29.47
CA GLN A 136 12.87 43.02 -29.71
C GLN A 136 12.93 44.37 -29.00
N VAL A 137 13.49 44.42 -27.79
CA VAL A 137 13.76 45.68 -27.08
C VAL A 137 14.77 46.54 -27.86
N GLU A 138 15.82 45.93 -28.42
CA GLU A 138 16.79 46.64 -29.26
C GLU A 138 16.14 47.18 -30.55
N ARG A 139 15.28 46.38 -31.21
CA ARG A 139 14.53 46.80 -32.41
C ARG A 139 13.58 47.96 -32.12
N LEU A 140 12.82 47.91 -31.03
CA LEU A 140 11.94 49.00 -30.63
C LEU A 140 12.74 50.26 -30.22
N GLY A 141 13.85 50.08 -29.50
CA GLY A 141 14.72 51.18 -29.10
C GLY A 141 15.28 51.96 -30.30
N LYS A 142 15.72 51.25 -31.35
CA LYS A 142 16.21 51.87 -32.59
C LYS A 142 15.09 52.62 -33.35
N MET A 143 13.87 52.07 -33.40
CA MET A 143 12.75 52.72 -34.10
C MET A 143 12.20 53.96 -33.39
N ILE A 144 12.29 54.03 -32.06
CA ILE A 144 11.87 55.21 -31.28
C ILE A 144 12.88 56.35 -31.40
N GLY A 145 14.17 56.04 -31.61
CA GLY A 145 15.21 57.04 -31.84
C GLY A 145 15.20 57.68 -33.23
N ASP A 146 14.49 57.09 -34.20
CA ASP A 146 14.46 57.55 -35.58
C ASP A 146 13.21 58.40 -35.85
N SER A 147 13.40 59.70 -36.16
CA SER A 147 12.30 60.68 -36.31
C SER A 147 11.44 60.51 -37.58
N SER A 148 11.70 59.47 -38.39
CA SER A 148 11.00 59.15 -39.64
C SER A 148 10.04 57.95 -39.53
N ALA A 149 9.93 57.34 -38.35
CA ALA A 149 9.11 56.15 -38.15
C ALA A 149 7.60 56.48 -38.13
N SER A 150 6.87 55.94 -39.11
CA SER A 150 5.40 55.96 -39.10
C SER A 150 4.85 55.26 -37.86
N GLY A 151 3.91 55.90 -37.15
CA GLY A 151 3.25 55.33 -35.97
C GLY A 151 2.59 53.96 -36.21
N PHE A 152 2.25 53.65 -37.47
CA PHE A 152 1.75 52.33 -37.86
C PHE A 152 2.85 51.24 -37.76
N SER A 153 4.07 51.51 -38.23
CA SER A 153 5.19 50.56 -38.19
C SER A 153 5.67 50.27 -36.77
N ILE A 154 5.61 51.28 -35.89
CA ILE A 154 5.88 51.12 -34.45
C ILE A 154 4.82 50.19 -33.82
N THR A 155 3.54 50.41 -34.15
CA THR A 155 2.44 49.59 -33.62
C THR A 155 2.52 48.13 -34.08
N VAL A 156 2.80 47.88 -35.36
CA VAL A 156 2.95 46.51 -35.89
C VAL A 156 4.13 45.78 -35.23
N ASN A 157 5.28 46.45 -35.07
CA ASN A 157 6.44 45.86 -34.39
C ASN A 157 6.21 45.64 -32.89
N LEU A 158 5.41 46.49 -32.24
CA LEU A 158 4.98 46.28 -30.85
C LEU A 158 4.07 45.05 -30.73
N VAL A 159 3.12 44.86 -31.65
CA VAL A 159 2.26 43.66 -31.66
C VAL A 159 3.08 42.40 -31.92
N LEU A 160 4.00 42.43 -32.90
CA LEU A 160 4.94 41.33 -33.15
C LEU A 160 5.82 41.04 -31.94
N ALA A 161 6.21 42.08 -31.18
CA ALA A 161 7.00 41.92 -29.97
C ALA A 161 6.26 41.12 -28.90
N VAL A 162 5.04 41.55 -28.60
CA VAL A 162 4.18 40.91 -27.60
C VAL A 162 3.88 39.47 -28.02
N LEU A 163 3.62 39.23 -29.30
CA LEU A 163 3.34 37.89 -29.81
C LEU A 163 4.57 36.97 -29.76
N SER A 164 5.76 37.50 -30.07
CA SER A 164 7.01 36.73 -30.06
C SER A 164 7.48 36.35 -28.66
N VAL A 165 7.29 37.22 -27.66
CA VAL A 165 7.65 36.94 -26.26
C VAL A 165 6.52 36.22 -25.53
N GLY A 166 5.29 36.31 -26.04
CA GLY A 166 4.09 35.70 -25.45
C GLY A 166 4.17 34.18 -25.33
N ALA A 167 4.68 33.47 -26.33
CA ALA A 167 4.77 32.01 -26.29
C ALA A 167 5.75 31.47 -25.21
N PRO A 168 7.00 31.98 -25.11
CA PRO A 168 7.91 31.62 -24.02
C PRO A 168 7.35 31.97 -22.62
N VAL A 169 6.73 33.15 -22.47
CA VAL A 169 6.13 33.58 -21.19
C VAL A 169 4.94 32.71 -20.80
N TRP A 170 4.07 32.37 -21.76
CA TRP A 170 2.93 31.48 -21.54
C TRP A 170 3.39 30.09 -21.10
N PHE A 171 4.40 29.54 -21.78
CA PHE A 171 4.96 28.24 -21.43
C PHE A 171 5.67 28.25 -20.06
N ALA A 172 6.41 29.31 -19.73
CA ALA A 172 7.05 29.45 -18.42
C ALA A 172 6.02 29.47 -17.29
N TRP A 173 4.93 30.21 -17.46
CA TRP A 173 3.81 30.22 -16.52
C TRP A 173 3.16 28.84 -16.37
N LEU A 174 2.83 28.18 -17.48
CA LEU A 174 2.26 26.81 -17.47
C LEU A 174 3.20 25.82 -16.76
N SER A 175 4.50 25.90 -17.05
CA SER A 175 5.51 25.04 -16.44
C SER A 175 5.58 25.27 -14.92
N THR A 176 5.42 26.51 -14.47
CA THR A 176 5.41 26.88 -13.04
C THR A 176 4.17 26.33 -12.31
N LYS A 177 3.02 26.22 -12.98
CA LYS A 177 1.84 25.53 -12.44
C LYS A 177 2.05 24.01 -12.39
N GLN A 178 2.53 23.43 -13.48
CA GLN A 178 2.75 21.98 -13.59
C GLN A 178 3.80 21.48 -12.59
N ILE A 179 4.87 22.23 -12.37
CA ILE A 179 5.89 21.88 -11.37
C ILE A 179 5.31 21.86 -9.95
N GLY A 180 4.53 22.88 -9.57
CA GLY A 180 3.93 22.97 -8.24
C GLY A 180 2.95 21.84 -7.96
N GLN A 181 2.10 21.50 -8.93
CA GLN A 181 1.16 20.39 -8.82
C GLN A 181 1.89 19.04 -8.68
N ARG A 182 2.92 18.81 -9.49
CA ARG A 182 3.68 17.55 -9.47
C ARG A 182 4.51 17.39 -8.20
N PHE A 183 5.13 18.46 -7.72
CA PHE A 183 5.87 18.47 -6.45
C PHE A 183 4.96 18.12 -5.26
N ARG A 184 3.80 18.78 -5.15
CA ARG A 184 2.84 18.50 -4.08
C ARG A 184 2.37 17.05 -4.10
N LEU A 185 2.13 16.52 -5.30
CA LEU A 185 1.66 15.15 -5.48
C LEU A 185 2.76 14.11 -5.23
N SER A 186 4.02 14.38 -5.62
CA SER A 186 5.14 13.49 -5.33
C SER A 186 5.47 13.45 -3.84
N GLU A 187 5.38 14.58 -3.14
CA GLU A 187 5.57 14.68 -1.69
C GLU A 187 4.47 13.92 -0.92
N ASP A 188 3.20 14.03 -1.33
CA ASP A 188 2.10 13.25 -0.73
C ASP A 188 2.34 11.74 -0.86
N TYR A 189 2.76 11.28 -2.05
CA TYR A 189 3.10 9.87 -2.25
C TYR A 189 4.34 9.45 -1.48
N ALA A 190 5.36 10.31 -1.37
CA ALA A 190 6.55 10.03 -0.56
C ALA A 190 6.18 9.90 0.92
N PHE A 191 5.31 10.78 1.42
CA PHE A 191 4.78 10.73 2.78
C PHE A 191 3.99 9.42 3.03
N LYS A 192 3.07 9.06 2.13
CA LYS A 192 2.33 7.78 2.19
C LYS A 192 3.27 6.59 2.20
N ALA A 193 4.31 6.60 1.36
CA ALA A 193 5.32 5.55 1.34
C ALA A 193 6.10 5.44 2.66
N SER A 194 6.44 6.58 3.29
CA SER A 194 7.15 6.60 4.58
C SER A 194 6.29 6.03 5.72
N ILE A 195 5.00 6.39 5.77
CA ILE A 195 4.05 5.85 6.75
C ILE A 195 3.87 4.34 6.52
N SER A 196 3.69 3.88 5.28
CA SER A 196 3.55 2.45 4.99
C SER A 196 4.76 1.64 5.45
N ARG A 197 5.99 2.16 5.29
CA ARG A 197 7.21 1.49 5.79
C ARG A 197 7.28 1.47 7.31
N ALA A 198 6.92 2.58 7.95
CA ALA A 198 6.99 2.70 9.41
C ALA A 198 5.85 1.95 10.13
N TYR A 199 4.74 1.69 9.44
CA TYR A 199 3.53 1.07 9.98
C TYR A 199 3.80 -0.25 10.69
N GLU A 200 4.58 -1.15 10.09
CA GLU A 200 4.88 -2.45 10.73
C GLU A 200 5.70 -2.31 12.00
N GLY A 201 6.66 -1.38 12.01
CA GLY A 201 7.44 -1.07 13.21
C GLY A 201 6.55 -0.57 14.33
N TYR A 202 5.67 0.40 14.03
CA TYR A 202 4.74 0.94 15.02
C TYR A 202 3.66 -0.04 15.45
N ARG A 203 3.12 -0.85 14.53
CA ARG A 203 2.15 -1.90 14.83
C ARG A 203 2.75 -2.93 15.78
N ARG A 204 3.98 -3.37 15.51
CA ARG A 204 4.70 -4.33 16.36
C ARG A 204 4.97 -3.78 17.76
N GLU A 205 5.24 -2.49 17.88
CA GLU A 205 5.46 -1.86 19.19
C GLU A 205 4.15 -1.59 19.92
N ALA A 206 3.10 -1.16 19.21
CA ALA A 206 1.77 -0.93 19.77
C ALA A 206 1.15 -2.24 20.31
N ALA A 207 1.28 -3.34 19.56
CA ALA A 207 0.78 -4.66 19.98
C ALA A 207 1.41 -5.17 21.29
N LYS A 208 2.62 -4.71 21.64
CA LYS A 208 3.27 -5.03 22.93
C LYS A 208 2.75 -4.19 24.09
N ILE A 209 2.26 -2.99 23.82
CA ILE A 209 1.86 -2.01 24.84
C ILE A 209 0.38 -2.17 25.18
N ASP A 210 -0.50 -2.03 24.18
CA ASP A 210 -1.95 -2.03 24.37
C ASP A 210 -2.69 -2.37 23.05
N PRO A 211 -3.58 -3.38 23.06
CA PRO A 211 -4.45 -3.68 21.91
C PRO A 211 -5.29 -2.51 21.41
N ASP A 212 -5.69 -1.57 22.27
CA ASP A 212 -6.47 -0.41 21.84
C ASP A 212 -5.63 0.63 21.11
N LEU A 213 -4.33 0.74 21.43
CA LEU A 213 -3.38 1.57 20.69
C LEU A 213 -3.16 1.04 19.28
N GLU A 214 -3.10 -0.29 19.10
CA GLU A 214 -2.99 -0.92 17.78
C GLU A 214 -4.19 -0.59 16.89
N LYS A 215 -5.41 -0.67 17.43
CA LYS A 215 -6.64 -0.30 16.69
C LYS A 215 -6.66 1.17 16.31
N GLN A 216 -6.24 2.06 17.21
CA GLN A 216 -6.15 3.49 16.92
C GLN A 216 -5.11 3.77 15.83
N LEU A 217 -3.98 3.07 15.86
CA LEU A 217 -2.93 3.18 14.85
C LEU A 217 -3.42 2.72 13.48
N LEU A 218 -4.09 1.57 13.40
CA LEU A 218 -4.71 1.09 12.16
C LEU A 218 -5.75 2.09 11.62
N LYS A 219 -6.63 2.61 12.49
CA LYS A 219 -7.63 3.61 12.12
C LYS A 219 -7.00 4.90 11.59
N SER A 220 -5.93 5.36 12.24
CA SER A 220 -5.17 6.54 11.80
C SER A 220 -4.49 6.29 10.44
N ALA A 221 -3.85 5.14 10.26
CA ALA A 221 -3.21 4.76 9.00
C ALA A 221 -4.21 4.67 7.83
N LEU A 222 -5.34 4.00 8.03
CA LEU A 222 -6.44 3.93 7.06
C LEU A 222 -6.93 5.33 6.66
N SER A 223 -7.14 6.21 7.63
CA SER A 223 -7.57 7.59 7.35
C SER A 223 -6.58 8.35 6.46
N ARG A 224 -5.28 8.08 6.57
CA ARG A 224 -4.24 8.72 5.76
C ARG A 224 -4.13 8.13 4.35
N PHE A 225 -4.39 6.84 4.20
CA PHE A 225 -4.43 6.20 2.89
C PHE A 225 -5.65 6.61 2.07
N ASP A 226 -6.79 6.85 2.72
CA ASP A 226 -8.04 7.28 2.07
C ASP A 226 -8.02 8.76 1.64
N GLU A 227 -7.06 9.57 2.10
CA GLU A 227 -6.95 10.97 1.69
C GLU A 227 -6.64 11.08 0.18
N GLN A 228 -7.61 11.62 -0.57
CA GLN A 228 -7.52 11.72 -2.02
C GLN A 228 -6.40 12.69 -2.45
N PRO A 229 -5.45 12.27 -3.31
CA PRO A 229 -4.33 13.10 -3.73
C PRO A 229 -4.76 14.36 -4.51
N LEU A 230 -5.92 14.30 -5.18
CA LEU A 230 -6.48 15.39 -5.99
C LEU A 230 -6.81 16.64 -5.17
N ARG A 231 -6.90 16.55 -3.84
CA ARG A 231 -7.03 17.72 -2.94
C ARG A 231 -5.87 18.70 -3.07
N LEU A 232 -4.69 18.23 -3.45
CA LEU A 232 -3.48 19.05 -3.57
C LEU A 232 -3.33 19.69 -4.95
N VAL A 233 -4.21 19.35 -5.89
CA VAL A 233 -4.30 19.99 -7.20
C VAL A 233 -5.16 21.23 -7.05
N GLU A 234 -4.63 22.38 -7.48
CA GLU A 234 -5.35 23.66 -7.44
C GLU A 234 -6.68 23.56 -8.20
N THR A 235 -7.79 23.87 -7.54
CA THR A 235 -9.14 23.83 -8.12
C THR A 235 -9.37 24.95 -9.14
N ASP A 236 -8.64 26.07 -9.01
CA ASP A 236 -8.77 27.23 -9.88
C ASP A 236 -7.92 27.05 -11.16
N SER A 237 -8.51 26.44 -12.18
CA SER A 237 -7.92 26.34 -13.52
C SER A 237 -8.12 27.65 -14.29
N PHE A 238 -7.20 28.60 -14.15
CA PHE A 238 -7.17 29.76 -15.03
C PHE A 238 -6.65 29.34 -16.42
N GLY A 239 -7.37 29.69 -17.49
CA GLY A 239 -7.00 29.29 -18.85
C GLY A 239 -5.80 30.04 -19.46
N SER A 240 -5.36 31.14 -18.86
CA SER A 240 -4.20 31.90 -19.35
C SER A 240 -3.54 32.77 -18.27
N PRO A 241 -2.26 33.16 -18.44
CA PRO A 241 -1.55 34.05 -17.53
C PRO A 241 -2.27 35.38 -17.33
N TRP A 242 -2.86 35.93 -18.41
CA TRP A 242 -3.64 37.16 -18.35
C TRP A 242 -4.94 36.97 -17.56
N HIS A 243 -5.59 35.82 -17.71
CA HIS A 243 -6.80 35.51 -16.97
C HIS A 243 -6.53 35.38 -15.46
N GLU A 244 -5.45 34.71 -15.08
CA GLU A 244 -5.02 34.64 -13.67
C GLU A 244 -4.65 36.02 -13.13
N PHE A 245 -3.81 36.78 -13.86
CA PHE A 245 -3.38 38.12 -13.45
C PHE A 245 -4.56 39.06 -13.21
N LEU A 246 -5.50 39.14 -14.17
CA LEU A 246 -6.69 40.00 -14.09
C LEU A 246 -7.67 39.57 -12.99
N SER A 247 -7.71 38.29 -12.66
CA SER A 247 -8.57 37.74 -11.62
C SER A 247 -7.94 37.75 -10.22
N SER A 248 -6.66 38.13 -10.12
CA SER A 248 -5.86 38.05 -8.89
C SER A 248 -6.47 38.92 -7.79
N GLY A 249 -6.38 38.43 -6.55
CA GLY A 249 -6.88 39.14 -5.36
C GLY A 249 -6.34 40.57 -5.27
N ILE A 250 -5.11 40.81 -5.73
CA ILE A 250 -4.48 42.13 -5.72
C ILE A 250 -5.22 43.14 -6.61
N ILE A 251 -5.67 42.73 -7.81
CA ILE A 251 -6.43 43.62 -8.71
C ILE A 251 -7.86 43.79 -8.21
N LYS A 252 -8.47 42.73 -7.68
CA LYS A 252 -9.81 42.80 -7.06
C LYS A 252 -9.81 43.67 -5.80
N ASP A 253 -8.75 43.60 -4.99
CA ASP A 253 -8.59 44.38 -3.78
C ASP A 253 -8.26 45.82 -4.11
N ALA A 254 -7.38 46.08 -5.08
CA ALA A 254 -7.13 47.43 -5.59
C ALA A 254 -8.38 48.08 -6.22
N ALA A 255 -9.20 47.31 -6.95
CA ALA A 255 -10.46 47.79 -7.50
C ALA A 255 -11.50 48.11 -6.41
N LYS A 256 -11.44 47.43 -5.25
CA LYS A 256 -12.32 47.69 -4.09
C LYS A 256 -11.80 48.79 -3.17
N SER A 257 -10.48 48.91 -3.01
CA SER A 257 -9.84 49.81 -2.04
C SER A 257 -9.56 51.21 -2.60
N VAL A 258 -9.45 51.36 -3.92
CA VAL A 258 -9.17 52.64 -4.57
C VAL A 258 -10.44 53.16 -5.28
N PRO A 259 -11.17 54.14 -4.71
CA PRO A 259 -12.36 54.70 -5.36
C PRO A 259 -11.99 55.36 -6.70
N GLY A 260 -12.71 54.99 -7.75
CA GLY A 260 -12.50 55.50 -9.11
C GLY A 260 -11.35 54.86 -9.90
N PHE A 261 -10.71 53.80 -9.39
CA PHE A 261 -9.68 53.05 -10.13
C PHE A 261 -10.24 52.47 -11.44
N MET A 262 -11.39 51.80 -11.37
CA MET A 262 -12.05 51.25 -12.55
C MET A 262 -12.46 52.35 -13.52
N GLN A 263 -12.95 53.49 -13.03
CA GLN A 263 -13.30 54.66 -13.84
C GLN A 263 -12.08 55.21 -14.61
N LYS A 264 -10.93 55.36 -13.93
CA LYS A 264 -9.70 55.84 -14.57
C LYS A 264 -9.15 54.86 -15.59
N VAL A 265 -9.25 53.56 -15.33
CA VAL A 265 -8.85 52.51 -16.30
C VAL A 265 -9.77 52.54 -17.52
N THR A 266 -11.08 52.70 -17.34
CA THR A 266 -12.04 52.83 -18.44
C THR A 266 -11.86 54.14 -19.22
N ASP A 267 -11.58 55.25 -18.54
CA ASP A 267 -11.36 56.55 -19.18
C ASP A 267 -10.04 56.57 -19.97
N LEU A 268 -9.00 55.90 -19.47
CA LEU A 268 -7.73 55.73 -20.19
C LEU A 268 -7.91 54.84 -21.44
N ALA A 269 -8.73 53.80 -21.33
CA ALA A 269 -9.07 52.93 -22.47
C ALA A 269 -9.90 53.69 -23.51
N ALA A 270 -10.92 54.45 -23.07
CA ALA A 270 -11.79 55.24 -23.94
C ALA A 270 -11.01 56.38 -24.64
N SER A 271 -10.19 57.13 -23.91
CA SER A 271 -9.36 58.20 -24.48
C SER A 271 -8.29 57.69 -25.46
N SER A 272 -7.78 56.48 -25.26
CA SER A 272 -6.85 55.84 -26.22
C SER A 272 -7.57 55.37 -27.50
N LEU A 273 -8.83 54.95 -27.40
CA LEU A 273 -9.70 54.61 -28.53
C LEU A 273 -10.13 55.86 -29.31
N GLU A 274 -10.50 56.94 -28.63
CA GLU A 274 -10.85 58.22 -29.25
C GLU A 274 -9.65 58.87 -29.95
N ARG A 275 -8.43 58.74 -29.39
CA ARG A 275 -7.20 59.22 -30.03
C ARG A 275 -6.90 58.51 -31.35
N LYS A 276 -7.39 57.27 -31.53
CA LYS A 276 -7.27 56.50 -32.78
C LYS A 276 -8.37 56.84 -33.80
N GLY A 277 -9.46 57.48 -33.37
CA GLY A 277 -10.60 57.88 -34.22
C GLY A 277 -10.46 59.25 -34.89
N LYS A 278 -9.46 60.05 -34.53
CA LYS A 278 -9.24 61.40 -35.11
C LYS A 278 -8.21 61.35 -36.25
N ILE A 279 -8.62 60.78 -37.38
CA ILE A 279 -8.01 61.09 -38.69
C ILE A 279 -8.86 62.22 -39.26
N GLU A 280 -8.33 63.44 -39.31
CA GLU A 280 -8.99 64.60 -39.92
C GLU A 280 -9.18 64.36 -41.44
N PRO A 281 -10.35 64.68 -42.02
CA PRO A 281 -10.55 64.62 -43.47
C PRO A 281 -9.78 65.76 -44.17
N PRO A 282 -9.40 65.61 -45.45
CA PRO A 282 -8.56 66.58 -46.14
C PRO A 282 -9.33 67.90 -46.34
N LYS A 283 -8.70 69.02 -45.95
CA LYS A 283 -9.18 70.36 -46.29
C LYS A 283 -9.05 70.58 -47.80
N VAL A 284 -10.19 70.60 -48.49
CA VAL A 284 -10.31 71.13 -49.86
C VAL A 284 -10.13 72.65 -49.77
N ALA A 285 -9.08 73.18 -50.39
CA ALA A 285 -8.92 74.61 -50.61
C ALA A 285 -9.25 74.90 -52.08
N SER A 286 -10.43 75.50 -52.28
CA SER A 286 -10.79 76.24 -53.49
C SER A 286 -9.90 77.46 -53.67
N ASN A 287 -9.43 77.72 -54.88
CA ASN A 287 -9.17 79.08 -55.39
C ASN A 287 -9.10 79.05 -56.92
N ASP A 288 -10.05 79.74 -57.55
CA ASP A 288 -9.97 80.31 -58.91
C ASP A 288 -9.84 81.84 -58.75
N PRO A 289 -9.47 82.65 -59.77
CA PRO A 289 -8.67 82.41 -60.98
C PRO A 289 -7.62 83.52 -61.25
N SER A 290 -6.93 83.41 -62.42
CA SER A 290 -6.27 84.45 -63.28
C SER A 290 -4.75 84.64 -63.22
N PRO A 291 -4.07 85.15 -64.29
CA PRO A 291 -4.23 84.94 -65.75
C PRO A 291 -2.89 84.69 -66.52
N VAL A 292 -2.97 84.56 -67.87
CA VAL A 292 -1.89 84.66 -68.91
C VAL A 292 -1.00 83.39 -69.02
N GLU A 293 -0.64 82.80 -70.17
CA GLU A 293 -0.36 83.27 -71.53
C GLU A 293 -0.39 82.11 -72.55
N GLU A 294 -0.46 82.50 -73.81
CA GLU A 294 -0.55 81.79 -75.08
C GLU A 294 0.45 80.64 -75.34
N ALA A 295 -0.02 79.58 -76.03
CA ALA A 295 0.76 78.90 -77.06
C ALA A 295 -0.15 78.11 -78.04
N LYS A 296 -0.29 78.70 -79.23
CA LYS A 296 -0.60 78.14 -80.56
C LYS A 296 -0.71 76.60 -80.70
N ALA A 297 -1.85 76.13 -81.22
CA ALA A 297 -2.01 75.60 -82.58
C ALA A 297 -3.49 75.45 -82.92
#